data_AF-A0A1Y1ZXU1-F1
#
_entry.id   AF-A0A1Y1ZXU1-F1
#
_cell.length_a   1.000
_cell.length_b   1.000
_cell.length_c   1.000
_cell.angle_alpha   90.00
_cell.angle_beta   90.00
_cell.angle_gamma   90.00
#
_symmetry.space_group_name_H-M   'P 1'
#
loop_
_entity.id
_entity.type
_entity.pdbx_description
1 polymer ?
#
loop_
_entity_poly.entity_id
_entity_poly.type
_entity_poly.pdbx_seq_one_letter_code
_entity_poly.pdbx_strand_id
1 'polypeptide(L)'
;MSFQGPTTKEILLDAVTQTVGEHALDTIQPSEDVSPPSDSIDPADNFVPPCSTQRPVPIALRNGPADIMVGLDNECPRWAPGSVIPWTAWRQGFKTDEDANFATDHLKMAAEKWNSFNIGVTFEWVPLAKDATFVLCHGGSNGSTLAEAFFPNANDLSYLLVYNAAFSLRGWKENMWKIFTHELGHVLGLRHEFAMDTNPKTGEVFETKKAVQLGPRNESSVMVYGRKPPEIQQSDVDSTKEFYALVDDAEGNPPRVGLTDVRDYTPM
;
A
#
# COMPACT_ATOMS: atom_id res chain seq x y z
N MET A 1 -0.05 -31.05 -22.35
CA MET A 1 0.20 -29.59 -22.36
C MET A 1 -1.17 -28.92 -22.40
N SER A 2 -1.64 -28.34 -21.29
CA SER A 2 -2.84 -27.51 -21.32
C SER A 2 -2.46 -26.13 -21.82
N PHE A 3 -3.01 -25.72 -22.96
CA PHE A 3 -3.10 -24.30 -23.27
C PHE A 3 -4.08 -23.70 -22.26
N GLN A 4 -3.58 -23.02 -21.23
CA GLN A 4 -4.38 -21.99 -20.58
C GLN A 4 -4.51 -20.84 -21.58
N GLY A 5 -5.74 -20.42 -21.84
CA GLY A 5 -6.00 -19.18 -22.58
C GLY A 5 -5.54 -17.96 -21.78
N PRO A 6 -5.53 -16.77 -22.40
CA PRO A 6 -5.16 -15.54 -21.70
C PRO A 6 -6.03 -15.33 -20.46
N THR A 7 -5.38 -14.86 -19.40
CA THR A 7 -6.04 -14.53 -18.13
C THR A 7 -6.98 -13.32 -18.28
N THR A 8 -7.93 -13.15 -17.36
CA THR A 8 -8.80 -11.96 -17.32
C THR A 8 -7.97 -10.67 -17.26
N LYS A 9 -6.87 -10.68 -16.49
CA LYS A 9 -5.82 -9.66 -16.43
C LYS A 9 -5.25 -9.32 -17.81
N GLU A 10 -4.78 -10.31 -18.56
CA GLU A 10 -4.24 -10.12 -19.91
C GLU A 10 -5.30 -9.57 -20.88
N ILE A 11 -6.53 -10.07 -20.83
CA ILE A 11 -7.65 -9.57 -21.66
C ILE A 11 -7.96 -8.09 -21.36
N LEU A 12 -7.90 -7.68 -20.09
CA LEU A 12 -8.12 -6.29 -19.68
C LEU A 12 -6.97 -5.38 -20.14
N LEU A 13 -5.72 -5.82 -20.01
CA LEU A 13 -4.54 -5.08 -20.46
C LEU A 13 -4.52 -4.94 -22.00
N ASP A 14 -4.87 -5.98 -22.75
CA ASP A 14 -5.06 -5.92 -24.20
C ASP A 14 -6.15 -4.93 -24.60
N ALA A 15 -7.29 -4.92 -23.88
CA ALA A 15 -8.39 -3.98 -24.13
C ALA A 15 -8.01 -2.52 -23.84
N VAL A 16 -7.22 -2.26 -22.79
CA VAL A 16 -6.66 -0.93 -22.51
C VAL A 16 -5.71 -0.51 -23.64
N THR A 17 -4.79 -1.39 -24.05
CA THR A 17 -3.83 -1.16 -25.14
C THR A 17 -4.55 -0.82 -26.46
N GLN A 18 -5.60 -1.56 -26.81
CA GLN A 18 -6.41 -1.32 -28.02
C GLN A 18 -7.20 0.01 -27.96
N THR A 19 -7.55 0.50 -26.77
CA THR A 19 -8.37 1.70 -26.58
C THR A 19 -7.55 2.97 -26.43
N VAL A 20 -6.38 2.87 -25.77
CA VAL A 20 -5.56 4.02 -25.34
C VAL A 20 -4.24 4.12 -26.12
N GLY A 21 -3.84 3.06 -26.84
CA GLY A 21 -2.64 3.00 -27.68
C GLY A 21 -1.55 2.08 -27.10
N GLU A 22 -0.63 1.63 -27.96
CA GLU A 22 0.41 0.64 -27.61
C GLU A 22 1.29 1.05 -26.42
N HIS A 23 1.55 2.35 -26.27
CA HIS A 23 2.36 2.93 -25.19
C HIS A 23 1.61 3.17 -23.86
N ALA A 24 0.32 2.81 -23.77
CA ALA A 24 -0.49 3.07 -22.57
C ALA A 24 -0.01 2.30 -21.33
N LEU A 25 0.60 1.13 -21.56
CA LEU A 25 1.08 0.21 -20.52
C LEU A 25 2.61 0.22 -20.35
N ASP A 26 3.31 1.16 -20.99
CA ASP A 26 4.77 1.27 -20.92
C ASP A 26 5.22 1.38 -19.45
N THR A 27 5.93 0.35 -18.99
CA THR A 27 6.42 0.25 -17.62
C THR A 27 7.73 1.00 -17.44
N ILE A 28 7.99 1.44 -16.22
CA ILE A 28 9.25 2.08 -15.83
C ILE A 28 10.10 1.07 -15.07
N GLN A 29 11.32 0.83 -15.58
CA GLN A 29 12.37 0.17 -14.83
C GLN A 29 13.00 1.18 -13.84
N PRO A 30 13.03 0.89 -12.53
CA PRO A 30 13.74 1.72 -11.57
C PRO A 30 15.24 1.76 -11.86
N SER A 31 15.89 2.86 -11.51
CA SER A 31 17.36 2.98 -11.55
C SER A 31 18.01 1.89 -10.69
N GLU A 32 19.20 1.40 -11.05
CA GLU A 32 19.88 0.35 -10.28
C GLU A 32 20.34 0.88 -8.90
N ASP A 33 21.06 2.01 -8.88
CA ASP A 33 21.60 2.64 -7.67
C ASP A 33 20.68 3.77 -7.14
N VAL A 34 19.48 3.45 -6.65
CA VAL A 34 18.66 4.44 -5.93
C VAL A 34 19.09 4.48 -4.47
N SER A 35 19.38 5.67 -3.95
CA SER A 35 19.66 5.90 -2.53
C SER A 35 18.78 7.03 -1.98
N PRO A 36 18.39 6.98 -0.69
CA PRO A 36 17.64 8.08 -0.07
C PRO A 36 18.39 9.41 -0.24
N PRO A 37 17.70 10.51 -0.61
CA PRO A 37 18.36 11.81 -0.74
C PRO A 37 19.02 12.22 0.59
N SER A 38 20.24 12.76 0.50
CA SER A 38 21.08 13.10 1.66
C SER A 38 20.44 14.11 2.60
N ASP A 39 19.62 15.00 2.04
CA ASP A 39 18.99 16.11 2.73
C ASP A 39 17.46 15.97 2.69
N SER A 40 16.90 15.24 3.65
CA SER A 40 15.45 15.21 3.86
C SER A 40 14.98 16.59 4.33
N ILE A 41 14.39 17.37 3.42
CA ILE A 41 13.81 18.67 3.75
C ILE A 41 12.52 18.45 4.56
N ASP A 42 12.51 18.88 5.82
CA ASP A 42 11.27 18.95 6.61
C ASP A 42 10.24 19.85 5.88
N PRO A 43 8.97 19.43 5.73
CA PRO A 43 7.91 20.26 5.18
C PRO A 43 7.80 21.59 5.91
N ALA A 44 7.77 22.69 5.14
CA ALA A 44 7.82 24.05 5.70
C ALA A 44 6.49 24.49 6.35
N ASP A 45 5.40 23.77 6.08
CA ASP A 45 4.04 24.16 6.43
C ASP A 45 3.49 23.33 7.61
N ASN A 46 2.60 23.92 8.41
CA ASN A 46 1.86 23.23 9.48
C ASN A 46 0.78 22.24 8.96
N PHE A 47 0.94 21.77 7.73
CA PHE A 47 0.03 20.89 7.02
C PHE A 47 0.22 19.44 7.47
N VAL A 48 -0.88 18.73 7.67
CA VAL A 48 -0.91 17.29 7.90
C VAL A 48 -1.65 16.67 6.71
N PRO A 49 -0.95 15.97 5.80
CA PRO A 49 -1.59 15.33 4.66
C PRO A 49 -2.52 14.18 5.12
N PRO A 50 -3.73 14.07 4.58
CA PRO A 50 -4.49 12.84 4.65
C PRO A 50 -3.90 11.80 3.68
N CYS A 51 -3.79 10.55 4.13
CA CYS A 51 -3.80 9.39 3.25
C CYS A 51 -5.25 9.04 2.87
N SER A 52 -5.42 8.24 1.84
CA SER A 52 -6.68 7.53 1.56
C SER A 52 -6.38 6.06 1.33
N THR A 53 -7.20 5.18 1.90
CA THR A 53 -7.19 3.75 1.52
C THR A 53 -8.44 3.46 0.71
N GLN A 54 -8.30 2.59 -0.29
CA GLN A 54 -9.31 2.34 -1.31
C GLN A 54 -10.75 2.25 -0.76
N ARG A 55 -11.65 3.08 -1.31
CA ARG A 55 -13.05 3.14 -0.87
C ARG A 55 -13.77 1.81 -1.14
N PRO A 56 -14.51 1.24 -0.16
CA PRO A 56 -15.15 -0.06 -0.32
C PRO A 56 -16.34 -0.03 -1.29
N VAL A 57 -16.68 -1.22 -1.81
CA VAL A 57 -17.88 -1.51 -2.61
C VAL A 57 -19.15 -1.16 -1.81
N PRO A 58 -20.28 -0.72 -2.43
CA PRO A 58 -21.40 -0.12 -1.72
C PRO A 58 -22.04 -0.96 -0.59
N ILE A 59 -22.54 -0.21 0.41
CA ILE A 59 -23.08 -0.61 1.73
C ILE A 59 -24.11 -1.76 1.73
N ALA A 60 -24.71 -2.11 0.59
CA ALA A 60 -25.83 -3.05 0.51
C ALA A 60 -25.48 -4.55 0.75
N LEU A 61 -24.22 -4.91 1.04
CA LEU A 61 -23.76 -6.31 0.91
C LEU A 61 -22.86 -6.87 2.03
N ARG A 62 -22.57 -6.18 3.15
CA ARG A 62 -21.68 -6.74 4.21
C ARG A 62 -22.15 -6.48 5.65
N ASN A 63 -22.01 -7.51 6.49
CA ASN A 63 -22.18 -7.49 7.95
C ASN A 63 -20.81 -7.83 8.57
N GLY A 64 -20.29 -7.01 9.50
CA GLY A 64 -18.92 -7.09 10.08
C GLY A 64 -18.61 -8.34 10.95
N PRO A 65 -17.61 -8.33 11.86
CA PRO A 65 -16.63 -7.26 12.19
C PRO A 65 -15.13 -7.69 12.15
N ALA A 66 -14.20 -6.77 11.83
CA ALA A 66 -12.77 -7.05 11.71
C ALA A 66 -11.91 -6.12 12.56
N ASP A 67 -10.99 -6.71 13.29
CA ASP A 67 -10.45 -6.14 14.50
C ASP A 67 -9.14 -6.90 14.80
N ILE A 68 -7.98 -6.67 14.14
CA ILE A 68 -7.01 -5.54 14.26
C ILE A 68 -7.10 -4.50 13.12
N MET A 69 -6.35 -3.39 13.19
CA MET A 69 -6.12 -2.51 12.02
C MET A 69 -5.20 -3.14 10.95
N VAL A 70 -4.83 -4.41 11.09
CA VAL A 70 -4.82 -5.35 9.97
C VAL A 70 -6.24 -5.91 9.85
N GLY A 71 -7.07 -5.34 8.97
CA GLY A 71 -8.52 -5.62 8.97
C GLY A 71 -9.25 -5.06 7.75
N LEU A 72 -10.19 -5.80 7.16
CA LEU A 72 -11.18 -5.28 6.20
C LEU A 72 -12.51 -6.00 6.41
N ASP A 73 -13.48 -5.27 6.97
CA ASP A 73 -14.86 -5.70 7.26
C ASP A 73 -15.01 -6.88 8.25
N ASN A 74 -14.51 -8.08 7.90
CA ASN A 74 -14.65 -9.34 8.66
C ASN A 74 -13.36 -10.17 8.81
N GLU A 75 -12.29 -9.79 8.13
CA GLU A 75 -11.04 -10.55 8.03
C GLU A 75 -9.83 -9.64 8.23
N CYS A 76 -8.69 -10.18 8.65
CA CYS A 76 -7.41 -9.46 8.67
C CYS A 76 -6.64 -9.80 7.37
N PRO A 77 -6.74 -8.99 6.30
CA PRO A 77 -6.09 -9.29 5.03
C PRO A 77 -4.57 -9.25 5.17
N ARG A 78 -3.93 -10.35 4.76
CA ARG A 78 -2.47 -10.55 4.76
C ARG A 78 -2.07 -11.16 3.42
N TRP A 79 -0.84 -10.92 2.95
CA TRP A 79 -0.29 -11.77 1.90
C TRP A 79 0.22 -13.07 2.52
N ALA A 80 0.06 -14.22 1.85
CA ALA A 80 0.51 -15.50 2.37
C ALA A 80 2.00 -15.42 2.77
N PRO A 81 2.40 -15.79 4.01
CA PRO A 81 3.79 -15.70 4.45
C PRO A 81 4.76 -16.42 3.50
N GLY A 82 5.91 -15.79 3.25
CA GLY A 82 6.90 -16.22 2.26
C GLY A 82 6.63 -15.73 0.82
N SER A 83 5.51 -15.05 0.56
CA SER A 83 5.21 -14.53 -0.78
C SER A 83 6.13 -13.40 -1.23
N VAL A 84 6.41 -13.38 -2.54
CA VAL A 84 6.87 -12.20 -3.26
C VAL A 84 5.66 -11.40 -3.72
N ILE A 85 5.65 -10.09 -3.51
CA ILE A 85 4.63 -9.15 -3.97
C ILE A 85 5.22 -8.40 -5.18
N PRO A 86 5.00 -8.88 -6.42
CA PRO A 86 5.52 -8.22 -7.60
C PRO A 86 4.81 -6.88 -7.86
N TRP A 87 5.56 -5.86 -8.26
CA TRP A 87 5.04 -4.54 -8.55
C TRP A 87 5.68 -3.94 -9.81
N THR A 88 4.98 -3.01 -10.45
CA THR A 88 5.56 -2.20 -11.54
C THR A 88 5.03 -0.77 -11.50
N ALA A 89 5.46 0.09 -12.40
CA ALA A 89 5.01 1.47 -12.50
C ALA A 89 4.68 1.81 -13.95
N TRP A 90 3.52 2.42 -14.22
CA TRP A 90 3.17 2.88 -15.56
C TRP A 90 3.68 4.30 -15.80
N ARG A 91 4.23 4.53 -17.00
CA ARG A 91 4.64 5.86 -17.46
C ARG A 91 3.45 6.77 -17.74
N GLN A 92 2.34 6.21 -18.23
CA GLN A 92 1.17 7.00 -18.60
C GLN A 92 0.44 7.57 -17.37
N GLY A 93 -0.02 8.83 -17.50
CA GLY A 93 -0.78 9.54 -16.46
C GLY A 93 0.05 10.52 -15.64
N PHE A 94 1.38 10.33 -15.57
CA PHE A 94 2.31 11.33 -15.04
C PHE A 94 2.39 12.55 -15.97
N LYS A 95 2.77 13.71 -15.42
CA LYS A 95 2.91 14.95 -16.21
C LYS A 95 4.16 15.00 -17.06
N THR A 96 5.22 14.33 -16.61
CA THR A 96 6.53 14.27 -17.24
C THR A 96 7.15 12.89 -17.00
N ASP A 97 8.07 12.50 -17.89
CA ASP A 97 8.82 11.25 -17.72
C ASP A 97 9.74 11.31 -16.49
N GLU A 98 10.23 12.50 -16.14
CA GLU A 98 11.03 12.73 -14.94
C GLU A 98 10.23 12.49 -13.66
N ASP A 99 8.98 12.96 -13.56
CA ASP A 99 8.12 12.70 -12.40
C ASP A 99 7.78 11.20 -12.28
N ALA A 100 7.59 10.52 -13.41
CA ALA A 100 7.28 9.09 -13.46
C ALA A 100 8.48 8.22 -13.03
N ASN A 101 9.67 8.51 -13.55
CA ASN A 101 10.92 7.86 -13.14
C ASN A 101 11.20 8.14 -11.66
N PHE A 102 11.06 9.40 -11.21
CA PHE A 102 11.28 9.81 -9.83
C PHE A 102 10.37 9.06 -8.84
N ALA A 103 9.07 8.95 -9.13
CA ALA A 103 8.14 8.21 -8.29
C ALA A 103 8.44 6.71 -8.27
N THR A 104 8.84 6.13 -9.40
CA THR A 104 9.24 4.72 -9.52
C THR A 104 10.46 4.41 -8.65
N ASP A 105 11.49 5.25 -8.71
CA ASP A 105 12.70 5.14 -7.89
C ASP A 105 12.39 5.29 -6.39
N HIS A 106 11.47 6.20 -6.02
CA HIS A 106 11.06 6.37 -4.63
C HIS A 106 10.22 5.21 -4.10
N LEU A 107 9.42 4.54 -4.95
CA LEU A 107 8.72 3.32 -4.57
C LEU A 107 9.69 2.15 -4.41
N LYS A 108 10.71 2.02 -5.27
CA LYS A 108 11.80 1.05 -5.08
C LYS A 108 12.50 1.24 -3.74
N MET A 109 12.87 2.47 -3.36
CA MET A 109 13.46 2.74 -2.04
C MET A 109 12.56 2.29 -0.88
N ALA A 110 11.25 2.53 -0.97
CA ALA A 110 10.30 2.11 0.06
C ALA A 110 10.17 0.58 0.14
N ALA A 111 10.12 -0.10 -1.01
CA ALA A 111 10.09 -1.54 -1.13
C ALA A 111 11.37 -2.20 -0.56
N GLU A 112 12.54 -1.70 -0.94
CA GLU A 112 13.84 -2.16 -0.41
C GLU A 112 13.98 -1.89 1.09
N LYS A 113 13.45 -0.77 1.58
CA LYS A 113 13.42 -0.46 3.01
C LYS A 113 12.59 -1.49 3.78
N TRP A 114 11.39 -1.84 3.31
CA TRP A 114 10.59 -2.91 3.91
C TRP A 114 11.26 -4.29 3.81
N ASN A 115 11.81 -4.63 2.64
CA ASN A 115 12.55 -5.88 2.42
C ASN A 115 13.73 -6.03 3.41
N SER A 116 14.46 -4.94 3.68
CA SER A 116 15.63 -4.94 4.58
C SER A 116 15.30 -5.40 6.02
N PHE A 117 14.04 -5.33 6.43
CA PHE A 117 13.61 -5.76 7.74
C PHE A 117 13.31 -7.25 7.85
N ASN A 118 13.19 -8.00 6.74
CA ASN A 118 12.77 -9.41 6.70
C ASN A 118 11.47 -9.66 7.48
N ILE A 119 10.38 -8.99 7.08
CA ILE A 119 9.08 -9.05 7.75
C ILE A 119 8.24 -10.30 7.45
N GLY A 120 8.68 -11.19 6.55
CA GLY A 120 7.97 -12.42 6.17
C GLY A 120 7.41 -12.42 4.75
N VAL A 121 7.47 -11.28 4.03
CA VAL A 121 7.21 -11.15 2.59
C VAL A 121 8.21 -10.17 1.98
N THR A 122 8.34 -10.17 0.65
CA THR A 122 9.24 -9.25 -0.07
C THR A 122 8.57 -8.61 -1.28
N PHE A 123 8.82 -7.33 -1.51
CA PHE A 123 8.44 -6.63 -2.73
C PHE A 123 9.51 -6.83 -3.83
N GLU A 124 9.10 -7.11 -5.06
CA GLU A 124 9.99 -7.26 -6.22
C GLU A 124 9.47 -6.46 -7.41
N TRP A 125 10.35 -5.74 -8.13
CA TRP A 125 9.94 -5.06 -9.35
C TRP A 125 9.88 -6.05 -10.52
N VAL A 126 8.83 -5.97 -11.33
CA VAL A 126 8.67 -6.76 -12.55
C VAL A 126 8.47 -5.87 -13.80
N PRO A 127 8.96 -6.30 -14.97
CA PRO A 127 8.93 -5.51 -16.20
C PRO A 127 7.55 -5.45 -16.87
N LEU A 128 6.58 -6.29 -16.51
CA LEU A 128 5.27 -6.35 -17.16
C LEU A 128 4.15 -6.25 -16.14
N ALA A 129 3.17 -5.38 -16.38
CA ALA A 129 2.01 -5.20 -15.49
C ALA A 129 1.13 -6.44 -15.35
N LYS A 130 1.19 -7.39 -16.31
CA LYS A 130 0.52 -8.68 -16.19
C LYS A 130 1.14 -9.61 -15.14
N ASP A 131 2.42 -9.43 -14.84
CA ASP A 131 3.17 -10.22 -13.86
C ASP A 131 3.23 -9.49 -12.49
N ALA A 132 2.62 -8.30 -12.38
CA ALA A 132 2.62 -7.46 -11.19
C ALA A 132 1.29 -7.58 -10.42
N THR A 133 1.35 -7.67 -9.10
CA THR A 133 0.16 -7.65 -8.22
C THR A 133 -0.39 -6.24 -8.07
N PHE A 134 0.47 -5.22 -8.19
CA PHE A 134 0.02 -3.84 -8.27
C PHE A 134 0.88 -2.96 -9.16
N VAL A 135 0.27 -1.85 -9.61
CA VAL A 135 0.94 -0.82 -10.40
C VAL A 135 0.95 0.52 -9.66
N LEU A 136 2.09 1.20 -9.67
CA LEU A 136 2.20 2.62 -9.35
C LEU A 136 1.69 3.45 -10.53
N CYS A 137 0.65 4.26 -10.27
CA CYS A 137 0.05 5.15 -11.26
C CYS A 137 -0.09 6.57 -10.70
N HIS A 138 -0.04 7.58 -11.58
CA HIS A 138 -0.34 8.94 -11.18
C HIS A 138 -1.86 9.18 -11.16
N GLY A 139 -2.42 9.39 -9.96
CA GLY A 139 -3.87 9.54 -9.73
C GLY A 139 -4.45 10.91 -10.06
N GLY A 140 -3.65 11.87 -10.53
CA GLY A 140 -4.11 13.22 -10.88
C GLY A 140 -4.34 14.12 -9.66
N SER A 141 -5.44 14.88 -9.65
CA SER A 141 -5.79 15.81 -8.55
C SER A 141 -6.76 15.18 -7.56
N ASN A 142 -6.33 14.92 -6.33
CA ASN A 142 -7.18 14.45 -5.23
C ASN A 142 -7.08 15.37 -4.00
N GLY A 143 -7.44 16.65 -4.19
CA GLY A 143 -7.35 17.67 -3.13
C GLY A 143 -5.93 17.80 -2.57
N SER A 144 -5.77 17.47 -1.30
CA SER A 144 -4.49 17.51 -0.58
C SER A 144 -3.96 16.11 -0.20
N THR A 145 -4.59 15.04 -0.68
CA THR A 145 -4.12 13.66 -0.48
C THR A 145 -2.83 13.45 -1.28
N LEU A 146 -1.83 12.83 -0.66
CA LEU A 146 -0.51 12.60 -1.29
C LEU A 146 -0.50 11.33 -2.14
N ALA A 147 -1.01 10.22 -1.57
CA ALA A 147 -1.13 8.94 -2.22
C ALA A 147 -2.37 8.17 -1.72
N GLU A 148 -2.71 7.08 -2.42
CA GLU A 148 -3.75 6.14 -2.02
C GLU A 148 -3.32 4.70 -2.30
N ALA A 149 -3.48 3.83 -1.31
CA ALA A 149 -3.14 2.42 -1.37
C ALA A 149 -4.36 1.50 -1.10
N PHE A 150 -4.08 0.20 -1.13
CA PHE A 150 -5.02 -0.90 -1.02
C PHE A 150 -4.51 -1.92 0.00
N PHE A 151 -5.40 -2.75 0.54
CA PHE A 151 -5.06 -3.88 1.42
C PHE A 151 -4.87 -5.17 0.62
N PRO A 152 -4.18 -6.19 1.15
CA PRO A 152 -4.11 -7.52 0.54
C PRO A 152 -5.51 -8.00 0.12
N ASN A 153 -5.62 -8.48 -1.11
CA ASN A 153 -6.91 -8.80 -1.73
C ASN A 153 -6.74 -9.80 -2.88
N ALA A 154 -7.87 -10.25 -3.45
CA ALA A 154 -7.92 -11.23 -4.53
C ALA A 154 -8.16 -10.61 -5.93
N ASN A 155 -7.84 -9.32 -6.12
CA ASN A 155 -7.96 -8.67 -7.42
C ASN A 155 -6.77 -9.05 -8.30
N ASP A 156 -7.02 -9.34 -9.58
CA ASP A 156 -5.99 -9.62 -10.60
C ASP A 156 -4.89 -8.53 -10.68
N LEU A 157 -5.26 -7.27 -10.43
CA LEU A 157 -4.35 -6.13 -10.41
C LEU A 157 -4.88 -5.05 -9.46
N SER A 158 -4.04 -4.56 -8.56
CA SER A 158 -4.33 -3.42 -7.67
C SER A 158 -3.52 -2.17 -8.09
N TYR A 159 -3.88 -1.01 -7.52
CA TYR A 159 -3.24 0.27 -7.86
C TYR A 159 -2.76 1.00 -6.61
N LEU A 160 -1.50 1.44 -6.62
CA LEU A 160 -0.97 2.43 -5.70
C LEU A 160 -0.97 3.76 -6.46
N LEU A 161 -1.76 4.72 -6.01
CA LEU A 161 -1.91 6.02 -6.66
C LEU A 161 -1.04 7.07 -5.98
N VAL A 162 -0.25 7.81 -6.75
CA VAL A 162 0.42 9.03 -6.28
C VAL A 162 -0.22 10.26 -6.92
N TYR A 163 -0.55 11.27 -6.12
CA TYR A 163 -1.32 12.44 -6.56
C TYR A 163 -0.46 13.69 -6.73
N ASN A 164 -1.00 14.67 -7.44
CA ASN A 164 -0.42 15.99 -7.70
C ASN A 164 0.21 16.66 -6.46
N ALA A 165 -0.39 16.49 -5.27
CA ALA A 165 0.09 17.09 -4.02
C ALA A 165 1.47 16.56 -3.59
N ALA A 166 1.77 15.27 -3.85
CA ALA A 166 3.09 14.69 -3.54
C ALA A 166 4.22 15.28 -4.40
N PHE A 167 3.90 15.86 -5.57
CA PHE A 167 4.88 16.52 -6.44
C PHE A 167 4.98 18.04 -6.23
N SER A 168 3.93 18.68 -5.70
CA SER A 168 3.86 20.14 -5.57
C SER A 168 4.16 20.67 -4.18
N LEU A 169 4.03 19.86 -3.13
CA LEU A 169 4.29 20.28 -1.75
C LEU A 169 5.76 20.09 -1.37
N ARG A 170 6.41 21.19 -0.99
CA ARG A 170 7.82 21.23 -0.60
C ARG A 170 8.09 20.37 0.64
N GLY A 171 9.14 19.55 0.58
CA GLY A 171 9.50 18.59 1.62
C GLY A 171 8.75 17.26 1.49
N TRP A 172 7.65 17.19 0.73
CA TRP A 172 6.93 15.94 0.46
C TRP A 172 7.44 15.24 -0.80
N LYS A 173 7.77 15.98 -1.87
CA LYS A 173 8.39 15.39 -3.08
C LYS A 173 9.75 14.77 -2.75
N GLU A 174 10.58 15.49 -2.01
CA GLU A 174 11.93 15.05 -1.61
C GLU A 174 11.91 13.88 -0.62
N ASN A 175 10.77 13.65 0.06
CA ASN A 175 10.55 12.52 0.96
C ASN A 175 9.50 11.54 0.42
N MET A 176 9.30 11.46 -0.90
CA MET A 176 8.24 10.64 -1.49
C MET A 176 8.37 9.14 -1.15
N TRP A 177 9.59 8.65 -0.92
CA TRP A 177 9.86 7.28 -0.49
C TRP A 177 9.29 7.00 0.91
N LYS A 178 9.26 8.01 1.78
CA LYS A 178 8.64 7.91 3.10
C LYS A 178 7.13 7.81 3.00
N ILE A 179 6.51 8.62 2.13
CA ILE A 179 5.09 8.46 1.78
C ILE A 179 4.84 7.02 1.33
N PHE A 180 5.64 6.50 0.41
CA PHE A 180 5.51 5.11 -0.03
C PHE A 180 5.80 4.06 1.05
N THR A 181 6.64 4.31 2.08
CA THR A 181 6.74 3.37 3.20
C THR A 181 5.45 3.24 4.00
N HIS A 182 4.67 4.31 4.11
CA HIS A 182 3.33 4.31 4.71
C HIS A 182 2.32 3.59 3.81
N GLU A 183 2.27 3.93 2.51
CA GLU A 183 1.39 3.25 1.55
C GLU A 183 1.68 1.75 1.44
N LEU A 184 2.96 1.35 1.43
CA LEU A 184 3.34 -0.07 1.47
C LEU A 184 2.98 -0.74 2.80
N GLY A 185 2.88 0.01 3.90
CA GLY A 185 2.26 -0.48 5.14
C GLY A 185 0.82 -0.95 4.91
N HIS A 186 0.00 -0.17 4.18
CA HIS A 186 -1.33 -0.61 3.76
C HIS A 186 -1.30 -1.83 2.85
N VAL A 187 -0.36 -1.88 1.89
CA VAL A 187 -0.19 -3.05 1.00
C VAL A 187 0.21 -4.30 1.79
N LEU A 188 0.91 -4.17 2.92
CA LEU A 188 1.22 -5.27 3.85
C LEU A 188 0.06 -5.67 4.77
N GLY A 189 -1.02 -4.88 4.78
CA GLY A 189 -2.23 -5.07 5.58
C GLY A 189 -2.43 -4.05 6.71
N LEU A 190 -1.40 -3.28 7.08
CA LEU A 190 -1.44 -2.34 8.21
C LEU A 190 -2.41 -1.17 7.94
N ARG A 191 -3.00 -0.58 8.99
CA ARG A 191 -3.74 0.70 8.92
C ARG A 191 -3.26 1.64 10.00
N HIS A 192 -3.88 2.81 10.09
CA HIS A 192 -3.50 3.86 10.99
C HIS A 192 -3.68 3.54 12.47
N GLU A 193 -2.72 3.98 13.28
CA GLU A 193 -2.74 3.83 14.76
C GLU A 193 -3.93 4.56 15.42
N PHE A 194 -4.42 5.64 14.80
CA PHE A 194 -5.56 6.43 15.25
C PHE A 194 -6.89 5.94 14.66
N ALA A 195 -6.91 4.86 13.89
CA ALA A 195 -8.10 4.48 13.13
C ALA A 195 -9.27 4.01 14.03
N MET A 196 -9.02 3.58 15.27
CA MET A 196 -10.04 3.35 16.30
C MET A 196 -10.44 4.61 17.08
N ASP A 197 -9.70 5.71 16.96
CA ASP A 197 -9.97 6.90 17.76
C ASP A 197 -11.33 7.49 17.39
N THR A 198 -12.07 7.96 18.39
CA THR A 198 -13.29 8.73 18.17
C THR A 198 -12.93 10.18 17.88
N ASN A 199 -13.36 10.70 16.72
CA ASN A 199 -13.26 12.11 16.39
C ASN A 199 -14.04 12.94 17.43
N PRO A 200 -13.37 13.79 18.23
CA PRO A 200 -14.01 14.49 19.35
C PRO A 200 -15.02 15.56 18.91
N LYS A 201 -15.12 15.86 17.61
CA LYS A 201 -16.08 16.82 17.05
C LYS A 201 -17.35 16.17 16.48
N THR A 202 -17.25 14.95 15.96
CA THR A 202 -18.40 14.24 15.35
C THR A 202 -18.92 13.10 16.21
N GLY A 203 -18.12 12.57 17.13
CA GLY A 203 -18.45 11.36 17.90
C GLY A 203 -18.32 10.06 17.10
N GLU A 204 -17.82 10.13 15.86
CA GLU A 204 -17.62 8.99 14.96
C GLU A 204 -16.16 8.53 15.02
N VAL A 205 -15.92 7.24 14.76
CA VAL A 205 -14.57 6.68 14.66
C VAL A 205 -13.86 7.22 13.41
N PHE A 206 -12.57 7.57 13.51
CA PHE A 206 -11.82 8.20 12.41
C PHE A 206 -11.75 7.32 11.15
N GLU A 207 -11.66 6.00 11.30
CA GLU A 207 -12.03 5.06 10.23
C GLU A 207 -13.34 4.36 10.60
N THR A 208 -14.30 4.36 9.68
CA THR A 208 -15.61 3.69 9.90
C THR A 208 -15.53 2.16 9.80
N LYS A 209 -14.33 1.63 9.55
CA LYS A 209 -13.98 0.21 9.56
C LYS A 209 -13.38 -0.13 10.93
N LYS A 210 -13.48 -1.38 11.31
CA LYS A 210 -13.16 -1.82 12.66
C LYS A 210 -11.65 -2.13 12.84
N ALA A 211 -11.19 -2.07 14.09
CA ALA A 211 -9.85 -2.46 14.55
C ALA A 211 -9.85 -2.96 16.00
N VAL A 212 -8.90 -3.85 16.24
CA VAL A 212 -8.10 -4.01 17.47
C VAL A 212 -6.68 -3.47 17.19
N GLN A 213 -5.75 -3.65 18.12
CA GLN A 213 -4.36 -3.20 18.05
C GLN A 213 -3.40 -4.40 18.19
N LEU A 214 -2.47 -4.62 17.25
CA LEU A 214 -1.41 -5.65 17.40
C LEU A 214 -0.20 -5.02 18.06
N GLY A 215 0.17 -5.53 19.23
CA GLY A 215 1.20 -4.92 20.05
C GLY A 215 0.77 -3.56 20.64
N PRO A 216 1.72 -2.78 21.17
CA PRO A 216 1.46 -1.47 21.74
C PRO A 216 1.33 -0.39 20.67
N ARG A 217 0.36 0.52 20.85
CA ARG A 217 0.19 1.72 20.02
C ARG A 217 1.47 2.58 20.03
N ASN A 218 1.86 3.11 18.88
CA ASN A 218 2.96 4.05 18.74
C ASN A 218 2.56 5.32 17.97
N GLU A 219 2.48 6.46 18.67
CA GLU A 219 2.19 7.78 18.08
C GLU A 219 3.22 8.26 17.04
N SER A 220 4.40 7.62 16.96
CA SER A 220 5.43 7.89 15.95
C SER A 220 5.49 6.86 14.82
N SER A 221 4.58 5.88 14.79
CA SER A 221 4.50 4.85 13.75
C SER A 221 4.50 5.45 12.34
N VAL A 222 5.06 4.71 11.37
CA VAL A 222 4.90 5.02 9.94
C VAL A 222 3.42 5.17 9.55
N MET A 223 2.50 4.50 10.25
CA MET A 223 1.05 4.55 10.04
C MET A 223 0.35 5.73 10.76
N VAL A 224 1.08 6.76 11.20
CA VAL A 224 0.50 7.99 11.79
C VAL A 224 0.57 9.17 10.83
N TYR A 225 -0.47 10.00 10.82
CA TYR A 225 -0.46 11.28 10.10
C TYR A 225 0.38 12.32 10.84
N GLY A 226 1.56 12.61 10.30
CA GLY A 226 2.49 13.62 10.80
C GLY A 226 2.49 14.92 10.00
N ARG A 227 3.01 16.00 10.61
CA ARG A 227 3.51 17.18 9.88
C ARG A 227 4.87 16.93 9.23
N LYS A 228 5.55 15.87 9.67
CA LYS A 228 6.79 15.35 9.11
C LYS A 228 6.47 14.15 8.22
N PRO A 229 7.30 13.85 7.21
CA PRO A 229 7.25 12.59 6.49
C PRO A 229 7.31 11.41 7.48
N PRO A 230 6.52 10.34 7.26
CA PRO A 230 6.48 9.20 8.17
C PRO A 230 7.80 8.44 8.16
N GLU A 231 8.11 7.76 9.26
CA GLU A 231 9.35 6.98 9.41
C GLU A 231 9.00 5.62 10.02
N ILE A 232 9.54 4.54 9.45
CA ILE A 232 9.37 3.18 10.00
C ILE A 232 10.04 3.10 11.37
N GLN A 233 9.24 2.88 12.40
CA GLN A 233 9.67 2.63 13.77
C GLN A 233 9.94 1.14 14.00
N GLN A 234 10.72 0.82 15.03
CA GLN A 234 10.95 -0.57 15.42
C GLN A 234 9.64 -1.30 15.78
N SER A 235 8.65 -0.61 16.37
CA SER A 235 7.32 -1.17 16.63
C SER A 235 6.60 -1.63 15.36
N ASP A 236 6.74 -0.88 14.27
CA ASP A 236 6.08 -1.20 13.00
C ASP A 236 6.68 -2.49 12.43
N VAL A 237 8.01 -2.63 12.51
CA VAL A 237 8.74 -3.83 12.12
C VAL A 237 8.37 -5.04 12.99
N ASP A 238 8.32 -4.86 14.31
CA ASP A 238 8.07 -5.94 15.27
C ASP A 238 6.62 -6.44 15.18
N SER A 239 5.63 -5.54 15.17
CA SER A 239 4.22 -5.91 14.98
C SER A 239 3.95 -6.50 13.60
N THR A 240 4.62 -6.02 12.53
CA THR A 240 4.48 -6.65 11.20
C THR A 240 5.08 -8.06 11.18
N LYS A 241 6.24 -8.27 11.81
CA LYS A 241 6.82 -9.62 11.96
C LYS A 241 5.92 -10.55 12.76
N GLU A 242 5.34 -10.07 13.87
CA GLU A 242 4.39 -10.84 14.65
C GLU A 242 3.18 -11.23 13.79
N PHE A 243 2.60 -10.29 13.03
CA PHE A 243 1.48 -10.54 12.12
C PHE A 243 1.77 -11.60 11.05
N TYR A 244 2.94 -11.54 10.41
CA TYR A 244 3.35 -12.51 9.39
C TYR A 244 3.88 -13.84 9.97
N ALA A 245 4.21 -13.88 11.27
CA ALA A 245 4.58 -15.11 11.98
C ALA A 245 3.36 -15.89 12.53
N LEU A 246 2.15 -15.32 12.46
CA LEU A 246 0.93 -16.03 12.86
C LEU A 246 0.66 -17.23 11.92
N VAL A 247 0.42 -18.40 12.51
CA VAL A 247 0.15 -19.68 11.84
C VAL A 247 -1.20 -20.24 12.26
N ASP A 248 -1.73 -21.16 11.46
CA ASP A 248 -2.92 -21.94 11.79
C ASP A 248 -2.76 -22.65 13.16
N ASP A 249 -3.87 -22.88 13.86
CA ASP A 249 -3.87 -23.65 15.11
C ASP A 249 -3.67 -25.16 14.88
N ALA A 250 -3.58 -25.94 15.96
CA ALA A 250 -3.34 -27.38 15.89
C ALA A 250 -4.48 -28.16 15.21
N GLU A 251 -5.67 -27.54 15.13
CA GLU A 251 -6.88 -28.04 14.50
C GLU A 251 -7.01 -27.59 13.02
N GLY A 252 -6.12 -26.72 12.55
CA GLY A 252 -6.10 -26.19 11.18
C GLY A 252 -7.05 -25.01 10.93
N ASN A 253 -7.47 -24.29 11.98
CA ASN A 253 -8.20 -23.03 11.82
C ASN A 253 -7.20 -21.89 11.52
N PRO A 254 -7.58 -20.88 10.71
CA PRO A 254 -6.70 -19.77 10.38
C PRO A 254 -6.27 -18.98 11.62
N PRO A 255 -5.08 -18.35 11.59
CA PRO A 255 -4.60 -17.55 12.71
C PRO A 255 -5.58 -16.44 13.08
N ARG A 256 -5.57 -16.06 14.35
CA ARG A 256 -6.44 -15.00 14.88
C ARG A 256 -5.68 -13.82 15.44
N VAL A 257 -6.34 -12.70 15.30
CA VAL A 257 -5.87 -11.36 15.58
C VAL A 257 -7.02 -10.73 16.36
N GLY A 258 -6.87 -10.66 17.69
CA GLY A 258 -8.01 -10.37 18.57
C GLY A 258 -9.12 -11.43 18.46
N LEU A 259 -10.26 -11.04 17.89
CA LEU A 259 -11.40 -11.94 17.59
C LEU A 259 -11.60 -12.19 16.09
N THR A 260 -10.66 -11.74 15.25
CA THR A 260 -10.79 -11.72 13.80
C THR A 260 -9.86 -12.75 13.16
N ASP A 261 -10.39 -13.47 12.17
CA ASP A 261 -9.61 -14.43 11.40
C ASP A 261 -8.67 -13.70 10.42
N VAL A 262 -7.40 -14.10 10.40
CA VAL A 262 -6.44 -13.67 9.37
C VAL A 262 -6.76 -14.39 8.07
N ARG A 263 -6.74 -13.64 6.97
CA ARG A 263 -6.96 -14.19 5.64
C ARG A 263 -5.77 -13.91 4.75
N ASP A 264 -5.13 -15.01 4.35
CA ASP A 264 -4.04 -14.99 3.40
C ASP A 264 -4.56 -14.88 1.97
N TYR A 265 -3.96 -13.95 1.24
CA TYR A 265 -4.10 -13.79 -0.21
C TYR A 265 -2.79 -14.16 -0.89
N THR A 266 -2.87 -14.73 -2.08
CA THR A 266 -1.70 -14.99 -2.93
C THR A 266 -1.54 -13.81 -3.89
N PRO A 267 -0.35 -13.18 -3.97
CA PRO A 267 -0.04 -12.21 -5.02
C PRO A 267 -0.22 -12.82 -6.42
N MET A 268 -0.82 -12.06 -7.35
CA MET A 268 -1.12 -12.47 -8.74
C MET A 268 -0.44 -11.56 -9.77
#